data_AF-A0AAV4ZJP4-F1
#
_entry.id   AF-A0AAV4ZJP4-F1
#
_cell.length_a   1.000
_cell.length_b   1.000
_cell.length_c   1.000
_cell.angle_alpha   90.00
_cell.angle_beta   90.00
_cell.angle_gamma   90.00
#
_symmetry.space_group_name_H-M   'P 1'
#
loop_
_entity.id
_entity.type
_entity.pdbx_description
1 polymer ?
#
loop_
_entity_poly.entity_id
_entity_poly.type
_entity_poly.pdbx_seq_one_letter_code
_entity_poly.pdbx_strand_id
1 'polypeptide(L)'
;MPAYVTFYPLGNADGALIELANKQMLLIDYGNQRNPNDPQDQRCDLAEELRKVLRKGNRDSFDVVCFTHLDDDHCQRMGEFFWLRHSTAYQGDDRIKIDELWVPACALTETNLTGDARFVRQEARHRLREGKGIRVFSRAERLKDWMAAEGIDYESRKHLFVDAGKLVPGYEKSSAAAAEFFVHSPFAWRQDEGTVVDRNGDSIVFQATFVDGGEESYALFGSDVDYLALTDIVSISRRYGNADRLQWDLMKLFHHCSYKSLEPV
;
A
#
# COMPACT_ATOMS: atom_id res chain seq x y z
N MET A 1 10.50 -13.67 17.06
CA MET A 1 10.53 -12.24 17.48
C MET A 1 9.15 -11.69 17.21
N PRO A 2 8.62 -10.79 18.05
CA PRO A 2 7.32 -10.18 17.77
C PRO A 2 7.40 -9.31 16.51
N ALA A 3 6.24 -9.07 15.89
CA ALA A 3 6.10 -8.08 14.85
C ALA A 3 6.12 -6.66 15.46
N TYR A 4 6.59 -5.68 14.69
CA TYR A 4 6.60 -4.27 15.07
C TYR A 4 5.92 -3.43 13.99
N VAL A 5 5.11 -2.48 14.41
CA VAL A 5 4.53 -1.47 13.52
C VAL A 5 5.05 -0.10 13.97
N THR A 6 5.70 0.62 13.06
CA THR A 6 6.24 1.96 13.30
C THR A 6 5.49 2.96 12.45
N PHE A 7 4.87 3.96 13.07
CA PHE A 7 4.29 5.12 12.37
C PHE A 7 5.26 6.29 12.46
N TYR A 8 5.58 6.89 11.31
CA TYR A 8 6.52 7.99 11.27
C TYR A 8 5.80 9.34 11.45
N PRO A 9 6.34 10.27 12.24
CA PRO A 9 5.75 11.59 12.43
C PRO A 9 5.99 12.47 11.18
N LEU A 10 5.03 12.44 10.26
CA LEU A 10 5.16 13.04 8.93
C LEU A 10 4.13 14.17 8.66
N GLY A 11 3.43 14.64 9.69
CA GLY A 11 2.37 15.64 9.53
C GLY A 11 1.16 15.03 8.86
N ASN A 12 0.67 15.64 7.77
CA ASN A 12 -0.41 15.10 6.93
C ASN A 12 0.14 14.23 5.79
N ALA A 13 1.25 13.53 6.02
CA ALA A 13 1.80 12.59 5.05
C ALA A 13 1.94 11.23 5.70
N ASP A 14 1.96 10.20 4.87
CA ASP A 14 1.86 8.84 5.31
C ASP A 14 3.11 8.02 5.06
N GLY A 15 3.44 7.23 6.06
CA GLY A 15 4.57 6.31 6.05
C GLY A 15 4.53 5.48 7.32
N ALA A 16 4.41 4.17 7.15
CA ALA A 16 4.46 3.22 8.25
C ALA A 16 5.27 1.99 7.85
N LEU A 17 6.07 1.46 8.77
CA LEU A 17 6.84 0.24 8.57
C LEU A 17 6.28 -0.89 9.42
N ILE A 18 5.98 -2.01 8.79
CA ILE A 18 5.67 -3.27 9.45
C ILE A 18 6.90 -4.19 9.34
N GLU A 19 7.51 -4.52 10.46
CA GLU A 19 8.55 -5.55 10.57
C GLU A 19 7.92 -6.84 11.11
N LEU A 20 7.87 -7.90 10.31
CA LEU A 20 7.28 -9.18 10.68
C LEU A 20 8.19 -10.03 11.57
N ALA A 21 7.64 -11.09 12.16
CA ALA A 21 8.34 -11.98 13.07
C ALA A 21 9.59 -12.65 12.45
N ASN A 22 9.53 -12.92 11.14
CA ASN A 22 10.64 -13.44 10.31
C ASN A 22 11.54 -12.35 9.71
N LYS A 23 11.40 -11.08 10.12
CA LYS A 23 12.17 -9.93 9.63
C LYS A 23 11.86 -9.44 8.23
N GLN A 24 10.78 -9.93 7.62
CA GLN A 24 10.25 -9.26 6.44
C GLN A 24 9.80 -7.83 6.79
N MET A 25 10.06 -6.89 5.90
CA MET A 25 9.78 -5.47 6.06
C MET A 25 8.80 -5.01 4.98
N LEU A 26 7.62 -4.57 5.41
CA LEU A 26 6.58 -4.01 4.54
C LEU A 26 6.45 -2.52 4.85
N LEU A 27 6.82 -1.68 3.89
CA LEU A 27 6.63 -0.23 3.97
C LEU A 27 5.27 0.12 3.37
N ILE A 28 4.42 0.76 4.15
CA ILE A 28 3.09 1.24 3.74
C ILE A 28 3.17 2.75 3.56
N ASP A 29 3.04 3.18 2.31
CA ASP A 29 3.24 4.54 1.80
C ASP A 29 4.65 5.11 2.03
N TYR A 30 4.99 6.13 1.24
CA TYR A 30 6.25 6.87 1.33
C TYR A 30 6.01 8.35 0.99
N GLY A 31 5.39 9.08 1.91
CA GLY A 31 5.19 10.53 1.85
C GLY A 31 6.36 11.31 2.43
N ASN A 32 7.54 11.31 1.79
CA ASN A 32 8.70 12.02 2.31
C ASN A 32 8.63 13.54 2.05
N GLN A 33 7.78 14.23 2.79
CA GLN A 33 7.45 15.63 2.55
C GLN A 33 8.26 16.65 3.39
N ARG A 34 9.18 16.20 4.27
CA ARG A 34 9.98 17.10 5.11
C ARG A 34 10.69 18.15 4.25
N ASN A 35 10.62 19.41 4.63
CA ASN A 35 11.37 20.51 4.04
C ASN A 35 12.63 20.77 4.89
N PRO A 36 13.83 20.35 4.44
CA PRO A 36 15.06 20.53 5.22
C PRO A 36 15.47 22.00 5.40
N ASN A 37 14.93 22.92 4.58
CA ASN A 37 15.21 24.35 4.65
C ASN A 37 14.25 25.10 5.59
N ASP A 38 13.23 24.43 6.11
CA ASP A 38 12.32 25.00 7.10
C ASP A 38 12.70 24.48 8.50
N PRO A 39 13.31 25.32 9.37
CA PRO A 39 13.69 24.90 10.71
C PRO A 39 12.49 24.61 11.62
N GLN A 40 11.28 25.04 11.24
CA GLN A 40 10.04 24.79 11.98
C GLN A 40 9.35 23.50 11.55
N ASP A 41 9.81 22.84 10.48
CA ASP A 41 9.27 21.56 10.03
C ASP A 41 9.64 20.44 11.00
N GLN A 42 8.64 19.96 11.75
CA GLN A 42 8.79 18.92 12.77
C GLN A 42 8.72 17.50 12.20
N ARG A 43 8.48 17.35 10.89
CA ARG A 43 8.43 16.02 10.27
C ARG A 43 9.78 15.35 10.36
N CYS A 44 9.80 14.04 10.62
CA CYS A 44 11.06 13.31 10.60
C CYS A 44 11.65 13.23 9.19
N ASP A 45 12.95 13.00 9.09
CA ASP A 45 13.59 12.65 7.83
C ASP A 45 13.30 11.18 7.50
N LEU A 46 12.20 10.95 6.77
CA LEU A 46 11.72 9.59 6.47
C LEU A 46 12.79 8.75 5.76
N ALA A 47 13.50 9.34 4.80
CA ALA A 47 14.54 8.66 4.06
C ALA A 47 15.67 8.19 4.98
N GLU A 48 16.13 9.04 5.89
CA GLU A 48 17.20 8.68 6.83
C GLU A 48 16.72 7.67 7.89
N GLU A 49 15.50 7.80 8.41
CA GLU A 49 14.93 6.82 9.34
C GLU A 49 14.83 5.42 8.71
N LEU A 50 14.33 5.33 7.48
CA LEU A 50 14.23 4.06 6.76
C LEU A 50 15.62 3.48 6.43
N ARG A 51 16.60 4.32 6.05
CA ARG A 51 17.98 3.87 5.85
C ARG A 51 18.61 3.34 7.14
N LYS A 52 18.34 3.95 8.31
CA LYS A 52 18.80 3.43 9.61
C LYS A 52 18.27 2.01 9.85
N VAL A 53 16.98 1.78 9.58
CA VAL A 53 16.37 0.45 9.74
C VAL A 53 17.02 -0.58 8.82
N LEU A 54 17.18 -0.25 7.54
CA LEU A 54 17.83 -1.13 6.55
C LEU A 54 19.29 -1.43 6.92
N ARG A 55 20.07 -0.43 7.33
CA ARG A 55 21.46 -0.63 7.81
C ARG A 55 21.51 -1.53 9.03
N LYS A 56 20.60 -1.37 10.00
CA LYS A 56 20.50 -2.23 11.18
C LYS A 56 20.17 -3.68 10.80
N GLY A 57 19.37 -3.88 9.76
CA GLY A 57 19.07 -5.19 9.19
C GLY A 57 20.13 -5.75 8.25
N ASN A 58 21.17 -4.97 7.91
CA ASN A 58 22.11 -5.27 6.82
C ASN A 58 21.40 -5.59 5.49
N ARG A 59 20.42 -4.74 5.12
CA ARG A 59 19.57 -4.87 3.94
C ARG A 59 19.72 -3.65 3.02
N ASP A 60 19.47 -3.85 1.74
CA ASP A 60 19.36 -2.81 0.71
C ASP A 60 17.98 -2.77 0.03
N SER A 61 17.03 -3.59 0.51
CA SER A 61 15.68 -3.71 -0.02
C SER A 61 14.61 -3.75 1.08
N PHE A 62 13.41 -3.32 0.71
CA PHE A 62 12.17 -3.71 1.38
C PHE A 62 11.54 -4.90 0.67
N ASP A 63 11.01 -5.86 1.45
CA ASP A 63 10.31 -7.02 0.90
C ASP A 63 9.03 -6.56 0.16
N VAL A 64 8.32 -5.61 0.75
CA VAL A 64 7.14 -4.96 0.15
C VAL A 64 7.22 -3.46 0.31
N VAL A 65 6.89 -2.74 -0.76
CA VAL A 65 6.44 -1.34 -0.66
C VAL A 65 5.01 -1.27 -1.19
N CYS A 66 4.09 -0.77 -0.37
CA CYS A 66 2.69 -0.62 -0.69
C CYS A 66 2.33 0.85 -0.81
N PHE A 67 1.94 1.28 -2.00
CA PHE A 67 1.29 2.58 -2.19
C PHE A 67 -0.21 2.36 -2.16
N THR A 68 -0.86 2.84 -1.10
CA THR A 68 -2.29 2.68 -0.89
C THR A 68 -3.10 3.41 -1.97
N HIS A 69 -2.61 4.57 -2.40
CA HIS A 69 -3.05 5.34 -3.57
C HIS A 69 -1.93 6.29 -4.04
N LEU A 70 -2.24 7.25 -4.92
CA LEU A 70 -1.26 8.08 -5.63
C LEU A 70 -1.28 9.58 -5.27
N ASP A 71 -1.84 9.96 -4.13
CA ASP A 71 -1.69 11.34 -3.67
C ASP A 71 -0.25 11.61 -3.21
N ASP A 72 0.17 12.86 -3.31
CA ASP A 72 1.57 13.25 -3.10
C ASP A 72 2.01 12.93 -1.66
N ASP A 73 1.13 13.05 -0.69
CA ASP A 73 1.38 12.73 0.70
C ASP A 73 1.51 11.22 1.00
N HIS A 74 1.33 10.38 -0.02
CA HIS A 74 1.57 8.93 0.05
C HIS A 74 2.76 8.48 -0.79
N CYS A 75 3.23 9.28 -1.76
CA CYS A 75 4.28 8.84 -2.70
C CYS A 75 5.38 9.85 -3.03
N GLN A 76 5.33 11.08 -2.51
CA GLN A 76 6.30 12.12 -2.86
C GLN A 76 7.75 11.72 -2.52
N ARG A 77 8.66 12.06 -3.44
CA ARG A 77 10.09 11.73 -3.47
C ARG A 77 10.43 10.24 -3.59
N MET A 78 9.46 9.38 -3.93
CA MET A 78 9.77 7.97 -4.17
C MET A 78 10.79 7.80 -5.31
N GLY A 79 10.74 8.66 -6.33
CA GLY A 79 11.67 8.69 -7.45
C GLY A 79 13.07 9.20 -7.10
N GLU A 80 13.29 9.70 -5.88
CA GLU A 80 14.61 10.04 -5.35
C GLU A 80 15.18 8.90 -4.50
N PHE A 81 14.31 8.19 -3.78
CA PHE A 81 14.71 7.21 -2.77
C PHE A 81 14.85 5.79 -3.30
N PHE A 82 13.93 5.35 -4.15
CA PHE A 82 13.86 3.96 -4.60
C PHE A 82 14.63 3.71 -5.90
N TRP A 83 15.09 2.48 -6.02
CA TRP A 83 15.66 1.90 -7.22
C TRP A 83 14.51 1.36 -8.08
N LEU A 84 14.27 1.96 -9.25
CA LEU A 84 13.09 1.64 -10.08
C LEU A 84 13.49 0.82 -11.33
N ARG A 85 12.85 -0.34 -11.52
CA ARG A 85 13.13 -1.27 -12.62
C ARG A 85 12.82 -0.67 -13.99
N HIS A 86 11.80 0.19 -14.08
CA HIS A 86 11.32 0.67 -15.37
C HIS A 86 12.27 1.60 -16.13
N SER A 87 13.30 2.18 -15.47
CA SER A 87 14.22 3.12 -16.10
C SER A 87 15.57 3.18 -15.40
N THR A 88 16.66 3.07 -16.17
CA THR A 88 18.05 3.14 -15.67
C THR A 88 18.39 4.47 -15.01
N ALA A 89 17.65 5.55 -15.31
CA ALA A 89 17.82 6.85 -14.65
C ALA A 89 17.57 6.80 -13.14
N TYR A 90 16.86 5.79 -12.64
CA TYR A 90 16.53 5.60 -11.23
C TYR A 90 17.25 4.38 -10.63
N GLN A 91 18.38 3.95 -11.19
CA GLN A 91 19.08 2.71 -10.82
C GLN A 91 20.49 2.95 -10.23
N GLY A 92 20.63 3.88 -9.29
CA GLY A 92 21.89 4.18 -8.58
C GLY A 92 22.15 3.30 -7.35
N ASP A 93 23.41 3.15 -6.97
CA ASP A 93 23.86 2.30 -5.84
C ASP A 93 23.36 2.80 -4.47
N ASP A 94 23.01 4.08 -4.37
CA ASP A 94 22.49 4.70 -3.16
C ASP A 94 20.97 4.51 -2.98
N ARG A 95 20.28 3.96 -3.99
CA ARG A 95 18.82 3.82 -4.00
C ARG A 95 18.35 2.48 -3.47
N ILE A 96 17.21 2.49 -2.77
CA ILE A 96 16.69 1.32 -2.07
C ILE A 96 15.83 0.46 -2.99
N LYS A 97 16.06 -0.85 -3.00
CA LYS A 97 15.31 -1.78 -3.85
C LYS A 97 13.93 -2.10 -3.29
N ILE A 98 13.02 -2.43 -4.19
CA ILE A 98 11.67 -2.91 -3.88
C ILE A 98 11.54 -4.32 -4.46
N ASP A 99 11.38 -5.32 -3.59
CA ASP A 99 11.27 -6.71 -4.02
C ASP A 99 9.87 -6.99 -4.62
N GLU A 100 8.80 -6.69 -3.88
CA GLU A 100 7.41 -6.68 -4.35
C GLU A 100 6.75 -5.29 -4.18
N LEU A 101 6.06 -4.81 -5.22
CA LEU A 101 5.32 -3.53 -5.19
C LEU A 101 3.82 -3.81 -5.05
N TRP A 102 3.15 -3.19 -4.10
CA TRP A 102 1.71 -3.29 -3.91
C TRP A 102 1.03 -1.99 -4.34
N VAL A 103 0.04 -2.08 -5.21
CA VAL A 103 -0.71 -0.92 -5.73
C VAL A 103 -2.18 -1.28 -6.02
N PRO A 104 -3.14 -0.34 -5.88
CA PRO A 104 -4.50 -0.56 -6.34
C PRO A 104 -4.53 -0.59 -7.87
N ALA A 105 -5.51 -1.29 -8.47
CA ALA A 105 -5.68 -1.36 -9.91
C ALA A 105 -5.79 0.04 -10.57
N CYS A 106 -6.45 0.98 -9.89
CA CYS A 106 -6.61 2.35 -10.36
C CYS A 106 -5.27 3.07 -10.59
N ALA A 107 -4.23 2.78 -9.79
CA ALA A 107 -2.90 3.36 -9.94
C ALA A 107 -2.26 3.00 -11.30
N LEU A 108 -2.62 1.85 -11.88
CA LEU A 108 -2.14 1.45 -13.20
C LEU A 108 -2.94 2.12 -14.33
N THR A 109 -4.22 2.46 -14.12
CA THR A 109 -5.11 2.98 -15.16
C THR A 109 -5.23 4.50 -15.17
N GLU A 110 -4.83 5.18 -14.09
CA GLU A 110 -4.89 6.63 -13.98
C GLU A 110 -4.03 7.29 -15.07
N THR A 111 -4.55 8.35 -15.70
CA THR A 111 -3.91 9.08 -16.79
C THR A 111 -3.44 10.47 -16.32
N ASN A 112 -2.64 11.17 -17.13
CA ASN A 112 -2.19 12.55 -16.84
C ASN A 112 -1.43 12.77 -15.52
N LEU A 113 -0.95 11.69 -14.89
CA LEU A 113 -0.07 11.76 -13.74
C LEU A 113 1.24 12.51 -14.03
N THR A 114 1.65 13.33 -13.06
CA THR A 114 2.95 14.00 -13.01
C THR A 114 3.71 13.57 -11.76
N GLY A 115 4.93 14.08 -11.56
CA GLY A 115 5.71 13.83 -10.35
C GLY A 115 5.94 12.35 -10.02
N ASP A 116 5.94 12.06 -8.72
CA ASP A 116 6.19 10.73 -8.16
C ASP A 116 5.02 9.75 -8.36
N ALA A 117 3.79 10.23 -8.34
CA ALA A 117 2.61 9.42 -8.73
C ALA A 117 2.80 8.76 -10.10
N ARG A 118 3.36 9.51 -11.08
CA ARG A 118 3.71 8.96 -12.39
C ARG A 118 4.75 7.84 -12.29
N PHE A 119 5.76 7.98 -11.43
CA PHE A 119 6.82 6.98 -11.25
C PHE A 119 6.29 5.69 -10.63
N VAL A 120 5.40 5.78 -9.63
CA VAL A 120 4.70 4.61 -9.07
C VAL A 120 3.94 3.86 -10.18
N ARG A 121 3.16 4.57 -11.01
CA ARG A 121 2.45 3.95 -12.14
C ARG A 121 3.41 3.31 -13.15
N GLN A 122 4.51 3.99 -13.52
CA GLN A 122 5.47 3.47 -14.49
C GLN A 122 6.15 2.19 -13.99
N GLU A 123 6.55 2.18 -12.72
CA GLU A 123 7.14 1.01 -12.07
C GLU A 123 6.14 -0.14 -11.97
N ALA A 124 4.90 0.14 -11.56
CA ALA A 124 3.84 -0.85 -11.47
C ALA A 124 3.52 -1.48 -12.84
N ARG A 125 3.34 -0.65 -13.88
CA ARG A 125 3.09 -1.12 -15.25
C ARG A 125 4.27 -1.95 -15.77
N HIS A 126 5.51 -1.57 -15.46
CA HIS A 126 6.68 -2.35 -15.85
C HIS A 126 6.67 -3.75 -15.20
N ARG A 127 6.48 -3.81 -13.87
CA ARG A 127 6.42 -5.09 -13.13
C ARG A 127 5.26 -5.98 -13.56
N LEU A 128 4.10 -5.39 -13.88
CA LEU A 128 2.96 -6.12 -14.41
C LEU A 128 3.23 -6.69 -15.82
N ARG A 129 3.91 -5.94 -16.69
CA ARG A 129 4.35 -6.46 -18.01
C ARG A 129 5.32 -7.63 -17.85
N GLU A 130 6.27 -7.54 -16.91
CA GLU A 130 7.20 -8.64 -16.59
C GLU A 130 6.50 -9.85 -15.91
N GLY A 131 5.35 -9.62 -15.29
CA GLY A 131 4.57 -10.66 -14.61
C GLY A 131 5.13 -11.07 -13.25
N LYS A 132 5.94 -10.23 -12.58
CA LYS A 132 6.57 -10.56 -11.29
C LYS A 132 6.89 -9.33 -10.45
N GLY A 133 7.04 -9.53 -9.14
CA GLY A 133 7.43 -8.48 -8.19
C GLY A 133 6.38 -7.39 -8.01
N ILE A 134 5.11 -7.70 -8.24
CA ILE A 134 3.96 -6.82 -8.04
C ILE A 134 2.76 -7.60 -7.50
N ARG A 135 1.97 -6.93 -6.65
CA ARG A 135 0.63 -7.33 -6.25
C ARG A 135 -0.32 -6.19 -6.63
N VAL A 136 -1.37 -6.50 -7.36
CA VAL A 136 -2.41 -5.53 -7.75
C VAL A 136 -3.68 -5.80 -6.96
N PHE A 137 -4.24 -4.77 -6.33
CA PHE A 137 -5.44 -4.89 -5.53
C PHE A 137 -6.65 -4.45 -6.34
N SER A 138 -7.69 -5.30 -6.39
CA SER A 138 -8.85 -5.28 -7.30
C SER A 138 -8.57 -5.73 -8.74
N ARG A 139 -9.61 -6.32 -9.35
CA ARG A 139 -9.68 -6.79 -10.75
C ARG A 139 -10.66 -5.95 -11.59
N ALA A 140 -10.57 -4.62 -11.50
CA ALA A 140 -11.40 -3.69 -12.27
C ALA A 140 -11.36 -3.98 -13.79
N GLU A 141 -12.52 -3.89 -14.45
CA GLU A 141 -12.62 -4.10 -15.90
C GLU A 141 -11.75 -3.08 -16.67
N ARG A 142 -11.68 -1.83 -16.19
CA ARG A 142 -10.82 -0.81 -16.79
C ARG A 142 -9.34 -1.22 -16.88
N LEU A 143 -8.84 -1.99 -15.90
CA LEU A 143 -7.46 -2.49 -15.95
C LEU A 143 -7.32 -3.64 -16.96
N LYS A 144 -8.34 -4.49 -17.12
CA LYS A 144 -8.34 -5.53 -18.15
C LYS A 144 -8.32 -4.93 -19.55
N ASP A 145 -9.09 -3.86 -19.78
CA ASP A 145 -9.06 -3.10 -21.03
C ASP A 145 -7.67 -2.51 -21.33
N TRP A 146 -7.03 -1.91 -20.31
CA TRP A 146 -5.66 -1.41 -20.45
C TRP A 146 -4.67 -2.55 -20.76
N MET A 147 -4.78 -3.69 -20.07
CA MET A 147 -3.93 -4.87 -20.32
C MET A 147 -4.11 -5.40 -21.75
N ALA A 148 -5.35 -5.49 -22.23
CA ALA A 148 -5.65 -5.91 -23.60
C ALA A 148 -5.04 -4.95 -24.63
N ALA A 149 -5.15 -3.63 -24.41
CA ALA A 149 -4.55 -2.62 -25.28
C ALA A 149 -3.01 -2.68 -25.31
N GLU A 150 -2.38 -3.16 -24.23
CA GLU A 150 -0.93 -3.37 -24.12
C GLU A 150 -0.47 -4.76 -24.60
N GLY A 151 -1.40 -5.60 -25.09
CA GLY A 151 -1.10 -6.97 -25.51
C GLY A 151 -0.76 -7.92 -24.35
N ILE A 152 -1.19 -7.59 -23.14
CA ILE A 152 -0.98 -8.39 -21.92
C ILE A 152 -2.21 -9.27 -21.70
N ASP A 153 -2.04 -10.58 -21.77
CA ASP A 153 -3.12 -11.53 -21.44
C ASP A 153 -3.42 -11.52 -19.93
N TYR A 154 -4.67 -11.21 -19.57
CA TYR A 154 -5.11 -11.15 -18.19
C TYR A 154 -5.01 -12.51 -17.47
N GLU A 155 -5.37 -13.61 -18.12
CA GLU A 155 -5.45 -14.91 -17.45
C GLU A 155 -4.07 -15.38 -16.96
N SER A 156 -3.02 -15.18 -17.78
CA SER A 156 -1.65 -15.46 -17.36
C SER A 156 -1.11 -14.54 -16.26
N ARG A 157 -1.77 -13.40 -15.97
CA ARG A 157 -1.35 -12.46 -14.90
C ARG A 157 -2.28 -12.48 -13.69
N LYS A 158 -3.39 -13.22 -13.73
CA LYS A 158 -4.44 -13.28 -12.69
C LYS A 158 -3.93 -13.60 -11.28
N HIS A 159 -2.83 -14.34 -11.19
CA HIS A 159 -2.15 -14.71 -9.94
C HIS A 159 -1.49 -13.53 -9.21
N LEU A 160 -1.31 -12.39 -9.88
CA LEU A 160 -0.78 -11.13 -9.31
C LEU A 160 -1.86 -10.28 -8.64
N PHE A 161 -3.13 -10.69 -8.72
CA PHE A 161 -4.28 -9.89 -8.26
C PHE A 161 -4.88 -10.41 -6.96
N VAL A 162 -5.26 -9.50 -6.05
CA VAL A 162 -6.00 -9.79 -4.82
C VAL A 162 -7.25 -8.92 -4.77
N ASP A 163 -8.41 -9.53 -4.57
CA ASP A 163 -9.67 -8.79 -4.43
C ASP A 163 -9.96 -8.47 -2.96
N ALA A 164 -10.78 -7.45 -2.73
CA ALA A 164 -11.44 -7.26 -1.44
C ALA A 164 -12.15 -8.55 -0.98
N GLY A 165 -12.09 -8.82 0.32
CA GLY A 165 -12.61 -10.06 0.91
C GLY A 165 -11.66 -11.25 0.84
N LYS A 166 -10.40 -11.05 0.45
CA LYS A 166 -9.38 -12.12 0.34
C LYS A 166 -8.15 -11.81 1.18
N LEU A 167 -7.45 -12.88 1.56
CA LEU A 167 -6.12 -12.81 2.16
C LEU A 167 -5.07 -12.58 1.07
N VAL A 168 -4.04 -11.78 1.38
CA VAL A 168 -2.87 -11.65 0.53
C VAL A 168 -2.08 -12.97 0.54
N PRO A 169 -1.80 -13.60 -0.62
CA PRO A 169 -1.05 -14.84 -0.67
C PRO A 169 0.37 -14.70 -0.13
N GLY A 170 0.90 -15.75 0.50
CA GLY A 170 2.28 -15.79 1.03
C GLY A 170 2.42 -15.37 2.48
N TYR A 171 1.35 -14.92 3.13
CA TYR A 171 1.31 -14.56 4.55
C TYR A 171 0.28 -15.41 5.27
N GLU A 172 0.77 -16.29 6.14
CA GLU A 172 -0.06 -17.15 6.96
C GLU A 172 0.33 -17.04 8.44
N LYS A 173 -0.66 -17.03 9.32
CA LYS A 173 -0.47 -17.02 10.78
C LYS A 173 0.43 -18.15 11.31
N SER A 174 0.39 -19.31 10.65
CA SER A 174 1.20 -20.48 11.02
C SER A 174 2.60 -20.51 10.42
N SER A 175 2.90 -19.61 9.48
CA SER A 175 4.21 -19.51 8.83
C SER A 175 5.21 -18.74 9.70
N ALA A 176 6.49 -18.70 9.28
CA ALA A 176 7.50 -17.90 9.96
C ALA A 176 7.16 -16.40 10.04
N ALA A 177 6.38 -15.88 9.09
CA ALA A 177 5.89 -14.50 9.11
C ALA A 177 4.99 -14.22 10.32
N ALA A 178 4.31 -15.26 10.83
CA ALA A 178 3.33 -15.20 11.92
C ALA A 178 2.31 -14.07 11.73
N ALA A 179 1.88 -13.86 10.48
CA ALA A 179 1.00 -12.78 10.10
C ALA A 179 0.13 -13.14 8.89
N GLU A 180 -1.04 -12.51 8.78
CA GLU A 180 -1.88 -12.54 7.59
C GLU A 180 -2.46 -11.14 7.31
N PHE A 181 -2.76 -10.85 6.04
CA PHE A 181 -3.30 -9.57 5.60
C PHE A 181 -4.63 -9.77 4.87
N PHE A 182 -5.72 -9.27 5.44
CA PHE A 182 -7.05 -9.33 4.86
C PHE A 182 -7.38 -8.01 4.15
N VAL A 183 -7.72 -8.08 2.87
CA VAL A 183 -8.01 -6.90 2.05
C VAL A 183 -9.49 -6.50 2.18
N HIS A 184 -9.74 -5.26 2.60
CA HIS A 184 -11.07 -4.65 2.68
C HIS A 184 -11.45 -3.86 1.43
N SER A 185 -10.48 -3.21 0.80
CA SER A 185 -10.65 -2.26 -0.31
C SER A 185 -9.41 -2.31 -1.21
N PRO A 186 -9.50 -1.99 -2.51
CA PRO A 186 -10.68 -1.52 -3.27
C PRO A 186 -11.68 -2.60 -3.69
N PHE A 187 -12.94 -2.17 -3.83
CA PHE A 187 -14.00 -2.97 -4.47
C PHE A 187 -13.98 -2.74 -5.99
N ALA A 188 -14.01 -3.83 -6.77
CA ALA A 188 -13.92 -3.75 -8.24
C ALA A 188 -15.00 -2.85 -8.87
N TRP A 189 -16.25 -2.92 -8.40
CA TRP A 189 -17.35 -2.14 -8.95
C TRP A 189 -17.17 -0.62 -8.78
N ARG A 190 -16.57 -0.16 -7.68
CA ARG A 190 -16.31 1.28 -7.46
C ARG A 190 -15.33 1.85 -8.50
N GLN A 191 -14.29 1.09 -8.82
CA GLN A 191 -13.28 1.47 -9.79
C GLN A 191 -13.80 1.55 -11.23
N ASP A 192 -14.92 0.87 -11.53
CA ASP A 192 -15.54 0.82 -12.86
C ASP A 192 -16.72 1.81 -13.01
N GLU A 193 -17.35 2.28 -11.93
CA GLU A 193 -18.47 3.24 -11.97
C GLU A 193 -18.03 4.70 -12.24
N GLY A 194 -16.76 5.04 -11.98
CA GLY A 194 -16.21 6.38 -12.14
C GLY A 194 -15.59 6.65 -13.53
N THR A 195 -15.89 7.82 -14.11
CA THR A 195 -15.14 8.32 -15.29
C THR A 195 -13.77 8.93 -14.89
N VAL A 196 -13.67 9.40 -13.64
CA VAL A 196 -12.47 9.92 -12.99
C VAL A 196 -12.07 8.95 -11.88
N VAL A 197 -10.76 8.72 -11.69
CA VAL A 197 -10.25 7.88 -10.60
C VAL A 197 -10.48 8.57 -9.27
N ASP A 198 -11.17 7.91 -8.34
CA ASP A 198 -11.29 8.32 -6.95
C ASP A 198 -10.18 7.65 -6.14
N ARG A 199 -9.05 8.34 -5.99
CA ARG A 199 -7.86 7.78 -5.32
C ARG A 199 -8.14 7.39 -3.85
N ASN A 200 -8.99 8.15 -3.17
CA ASN A 200 -9.27 7.95 -1.76
C ASN A 200 -10.27 6.80 -1.59
N GLY A 201 -11.37 6.81 -2.36
CA GLY A 201 -12.37 5.75 -2.37
C GLY A 201 -11.85 4.40 -2.90
N ASP A 202 -10.82 4.42 -3.75
CA ASP A 202 -10.20 3.23 -4.35
C ASP A 202 -8.87 2.83 -3.68
N SER A 203 -8.57 3.40 -2.51
CA SER A 203 -7.37 3.08 -1.74
C SER A 203 -7.33 1.62 -1.27
N ILE A 204 -6.12 1.08 -1.13
CA ILE A 204 -5.92 -0.20 -0.43
C ILE A 204 -6.24 0.00 1.05
N VAL A 205 -7.21 -0.77 1.55
CA VAL A 205 -7.50 -0.90 2.99
C VAL A 205 -7.32 -2.35 3.36
N PHE A 206 -6.62 -2.62 4.46
CA PHE A 206 -6.40 -3.98 4.93
C PHE A 206 -6.34 -4.06 6.46
N GLN A 207 -6.68 -5.22 6.99
CA GLN A 207 -6.39 -5.63 8.36
C GLN A 207 -5.15 -6.54 8.34
N ALA A 208 -4.14 -6.22 9.13
CA ALA A 208 -3.05 -7.13 9.46
C ALA A 208 -3.37 -7.85 10.78
N THR A 209 -3.23 -9.17 10.80
CA THR A 209 -3.26 -9.96 12.04
C THR A 209 -1.85 -10.44 12.32
N PHE A 210 -1.35 -10.23 13.53
CA PHE A 210 -0.05 -10.71 14.00
C PHE A 210 -0.25 -11.77 15.07
N VAL A 211 0.62 -12.79 15.11
CA VAL A 211 0.62 -13.83 16.14
C VAL A 211 1.91 -13.80 16.93
N ASP A 212 1.82 -13.65 18.25
CA ASP A 212 2.94 -13.78 19.17
C ASP A 212 2.52 -14.53 20.44
N GLY A 213 3.30 -15.52 20.87
CA GLY A 213 2.96 -16.32 22.06
C GLY A 213 1.64 -17.10 21.99
N GLY A 214 1.01 -17.22 20.82
CA GLY A 214 -0.31 -17.84 20.64
C GLY A 214 -1.49 -16.86 20.71
N GLU A 215 -1.23 -15.59 20.98
CA GLU A 215 -2.21 -14.51 20.98
C GLU A 215 -2.21 -13.77 19.64
N GLU A 216 -3.38 -13.28 19.23
CA GLU A 216 -3.55 -12.47 18.03
C GLU A 216 -3.62 -10.98 18.40
N SER A 217 -3.05 -10.12 17.55
CA SER A 217 -3.25 -8.68 17.60
C SER A 217 -3.60 -8.14 16.21
N TYR A 218 -4.48 -7.16 16.17
CA TYR A 218 -5.11 -6.68 14.94
C TYR A 218 -4.72 -5.22 14.66
N ALA A 219 -4.21 -4.95 13.46
CA ALA A 219 -3.93 -3.59 13.00
C ALA A 219 -4.74 -3.27 11.74
N LEU A 220 -5.53 -2.20 11.78
CA LEU A 220 -6.30 -1.72 10.64
C LEU A 220 -5.57 -0.56 9.96
N PHE A 221 -5.21 -0.76 8.69
CA PHE A 221 -4.59 0.24 7.83
C PHE A 221 -5.63 0.81 6.88
N GLY A 222 -6.04 2.03 7.19
CA GLY A 222 -7.17 2.69 6.58
C GLY A 222 -6.92 3.47 5.31
N SER A 223 -5.69 3.92 5.05
CA SER A 223 -5.43 4.93 4.01
C SER A 223 -6.35 6.16 4.18
N ASP A 224 -6.73 6.79 3.07
CA ASP A 224 -7.47 8.04 3.01
C ASP A 224 -8.96 7.86 2.65
N VAL A 225 -9.49 6.65 2.86
CA VAL A 225 -10.90 6.36 2.62
C VAL A 225 -11.80 7.29 3.46
N ASP A 226 -12.90 7.73 2.86
CA ASP A 226 -13.91 8.54 3.54
C ASP A 226 -14.96 7.67 4.27
N TYR A 227 -15.89 8.31 4.98
CA TYR A 227 -16.93 7.63 5.74
C TYR A 227 -17.88 6.79 4.85
N LEU A 228 -18.05 7.13 3.57
CA LEU A 228 -18.87 6.35 2.64
C LEU A 228 -18.15 5.04 2.28
N ALA A 229 -16.87 5.11 1.95
CA ALA A 229 -16.03 3.93 1.75
C ALA A 229 -15.95 3.06 3.00
N LEU A 230 -15.82 3.65 4.20
CA LEU A 230 -15.87 2.90 5.47
C LEU A 230 -17.21 2.22 5.70
N THR A 231 -18.32 2.90 5.39
CA THR A 231 -19.66 2.32 5.50
C THR A 231 -19.81 1.10 4.60
N ASP A 232 -19.29 1.16 3.38
CA ASP A 232 -19.27 0.02 2.45
C ASP A 232 -18.38 -1.10 2.97
N ILE A 233 -17.17 -0.81 3.45
CA ILE A 233 -16.25 -1.80 4.05
C ILE A 233 -16.93 -2.56 5.19
N VAL A 234 -17.56 -1.84 6.13
CA VAL A 234 -18.25 -2.45 7.28
C VAL A 234 -19.45 -3.29 6.81
N SER A 235 -20.29 -2.72 5.94
CA SER A 235 -21.53 -3.36 5.48
C SER A 235 -21.24 -4.63 4.66
N ILE A 236 -20.29 -4.54 3.73
CA ILE A 236 -19.88 -5.66 2.87
C ILE A 236 -19.19 -6.74 3.71
N SER A 237 -18.26 -6.37 4.60
CA SER A 237 -17.60 -7.34 5.48
C SER A 237 -18.60 -8.13 6.32
N ARG A 238 -19.58 -7.46 6.93
CA ARG A 238 -20.66 -8.13 7.68
C ARG A 238 -21.54 -9.00 6.79
N ARG A 239 -21.95 -8.50 5.62
CA ARG A 239 -22.79 -9.23 4.66
C ARG A 239 -22.16 -10.55 4.22
N TYR A 240 -20.84 -10.57 4.03
CA TYR A 240 -20.11 -11.76 3.59
C TYR A 240 -19.51 -12.59 4.74
N GLY A 241 -19.89 -12.32 6.00
CA GLY A 241 -19.48 -13.13 7.15
C GLY A 241 -18.05 -12.86 7.66
N ASN A 242 -17.44 -11.75 7.26
CA ASN A 242 -16.09 -11.33 7.63
C ASN A 242 -16.11 -10.26 8.74
N ALA A 243 -17.05 -10.35 9.69
CA ALA A 243 -17.19 -9.35 10.75
C ALA A 243 -15.99 -9.33 11.72
N ASP A 244 -15.33 -10.48 11.89
CA ASP A 244 -14.05 -10.65 12.60
C ASP A 244 -12.94 -9.79 11.99
N ARG A 245 -12.97 -9.57 10.66
CA ARG A 245 -11.98 -8.77 9.93
C ARG A 245 -12.08 -7.26 10.18
N LEU A 246 -13.07 -6.82 10.93
CA LEU A 246 -13.24 -5.42 11.35
C LEU A 246 -12.65 -5.15 12.74
N GLN A 247 -12.11 -6.16 13.42
CA GLN A 247 -11.44 -6.00 14.71
C GLN A 247 -10.12 -5.23 14.55
N TRP A 248 -9.77 -4.44 15.57
CA TRP A 248 -8.51 -3.71 15.63
C TRP A 248 -8.14 -3.44 17.09
N ASP A 249 -6.86 -3.62 17.41
CA ASP A 249 -6.21 -3.11 18.62
C ASP A 249 -5.43 -1.84 18.30
N LEU A 250 -4.95 -1.75 17.05
CA LEU A 250 -4.28 -0.61 16.46
C LEU A 250 -5.04 -0.15 15.21
N MET A 251 -5.35 1.13 15.09
CA MET A 251 -5.97 1.70 13.90
C MET A 251 -5.19 2.92 13.44
N LYS A 252 -4.66 2.86 12.21
CA LYS A 252 -4.17 4.06 11.53
C LYS A 252 -5.38 4.92 11.18
N LEU A 253 -5.38 6.16 11.64
CA LEU A 253 -6.48 7.10 11.39
C LEU A 253 -6.66 7.31 9.89
N PHE A 254 -7.91 7.28 9.45
CA PHE A 254 -8.25 7.45 8.05
C PHE A 254 -8.10 8.91 7.62
N HIS A 255 -7.50 9.16 6.46
CA HIS A 255 -7.47 10.47 5.80
C HIS A 255 -7.03 11.61 6.73
N HIS A 256 -6.00 11.37 7.54
CA HIS A 256 -5.44 12.34 8.49
C HIS A 256 -6.47 12.96 9.46
N CYS A 257 -7.53 12.22 9.82
CA CYS A 257 -8.67 12.74 10.59
C CYS A 257 -9.39 13.91 9.92
N SER A 258 -9.38 13.97 8.59
CA SER A 258 -10.20 14.91 7.81
C SER A 258 -11.67 14.83 8.24
N TYR A 259 -12.41 15.92 8.11
CA TYR A 259 -13.81 15.99 8.54
C TYR A 259 -14.70 14.92 7.88
N LYS A 260 -14.30 14.41 6.69
CA LYS A 260 -14.99 13.33 5.96
C LYS A 260 -14.58 11.92 6.37
N SER A 261 -13.60 11.74 7.25
CA SER A 261 -13.06 10.42 7.62
C SER A 261 -13.99 9.65 8.54
N LEU A 262 -14.42 10.27 9.65
CA LEU A 262 -15.23 9.65 10.72
C LEU A 262 -16.51 10.45 11.00
N GLU A 263 -17.12 11.03 9.96
CA GLU A 263 -18.37 11.78 10.09
C GLU A 263 -19.51 10.84 10.54
N PRO A 264 -20.32 11.21 11.55
CA PRO A 264 -21.52 10.45 11.88
C PRO A 264 -22.53 10.59 10.73
N VAL A 265 -22.98 9.44 10.22
CA VAL A 265 -24.08 9.34 9.25
C VAL A 265 -25.40 9.72 9.90
#